data_AF-A0A7R9CGA3-F1
#
_entry.id   AF-A0A7R9CGA3-F1
#
_cell.length_a   1.000
_cell.length_b   1.000
_cell.length_c   1.000
_cell.angle_alpha   90.00
_cell.angle_beta   90.00
_cell.angle_gamma   90.00
#
_symmetry.space_group_name_H-M   'P 1'
#
loop_
_entity.id
_entity.type
_entity.pdbx_description
1 polymer ?
#
loop_
_entity_poly.entity_id
_entity_poly.type
_entity_poly.pdbx_seq_one_letter_code
_entity_poly.pdbx_strand_id
1 'polypeptide(L)'
;MSKQVEDKEQMQHLIFEAHDTIQRALQCDASHFAVHKWCSVLLDARAACEGVTERINQLVNVKNHMLKAIELNPKDATTLHMLGVWCFSITDMPWYQRQIARTFFATPPTSTYEEALQFFSKAEEVDPQFY
;
A
#
# COMPACT_ATOMS: atom_id res chain seq x y z
N MET A 1 4.95 14.83 -28.42
CA MET A 1 3.96 14.36 -27.42
C MET A 1 3.45 15.57 -26.65
N SER A 2 2.30 15.48 -25.96
CA SER A 2 1.87 16.57 -25.07
C SER A 2 2.65 16.49 -23.75
N LYS A 3 2.92 17.64 -23.11
CA LYS A 3 3.66 17.73 -21.84
C LYS A 3 3.14 16.77 -20.75
N GLN A 4 1.82 16.59 -20.69
CA GLN A 4 1.17 15.67 -19.74
C GLN A 4 1.49 14.19 -19.98
N VAL A 5 1.81 13.78 -21.21
CA VAL A 5 2.20 12.41 -21.53
C VAL A 5 3.65 12.17 -21.10
N GLU A 6 4.54 13.14 -21.37
CA GLU A 6 5.94 13.09 -20.92
C GLU A 6 6.05 13.04 -19.40
N ASP A 7 5.27 13.84 -18.67
CA ASP A 7 5.24 13.82 -17.20
C ASP A 7 4.80 12.46 -16.64
N LYS A 8 3.86 11.77 -17.32
CA LYS A 8 3.41 10.43 -16.91
C LYS A 8 4.45 9.36 -17.14
N GLU A 9 5.13 9.36 -18.28
CA GLU A 9 6.20 8.40 -18.58
C GLU A 9 7.38 8.56 -17.62
N GLN A 10 7.74 9.82 -17.30
CA GLN A 10 8.77 10.11 -16.30
C GLN A 10 8.37 9.61 -14.90
N MET A 11 7.13 9.86 -14.48
CA MET A 11 6.62 9.37 -13.21
C MET A 11 6.66 7.84 -13.13
N GLN A 12 6.25 7.15 -14.20
CA GLN A 12 6.34 5.69 -14.27
C GLN A 12 7.78 5.21 -14.16
N HIS A 13 8.72 5.80 -14.92
CA HIS A 13 10.13 5.44 -14.82
C HIS A 13 10.66 5.55 -13.38
N LEU A 14 10.37 6.66 -12.69
CA LEU A 14 10.79 6.89 -11.31
C LEU A 14 10.18 5.88 -10.33
N ILE A 15 8.91 5.49 -10.52
CA ILE A 15 8.24 4.48 -9.68
C ILE A 15 8.93 3.12 -9.83
N PHE A 16 9.28 2.73 -11.06
CA PHE A 16 9.96 1.44 -11.31
C PHE A 16 11.37 1.44 -10.73
N GLU A 17 12.15 2.50 -10.94
CA GLU A 17 13.49 2.64 -10.37
C GLU A 17 13.47 2.63 -8.82
N ALA A 18 12.52 3.35 -8.22
CA ALA A 18 12.35 3.36 -6.77
C ALA A 18 11.94 1.98 -6.25
N HIS A 19 11.05 1.27 -6.94
CA HIS A 19 10.67 -0.09 -6.59
C HIS A 19 11.89 -1.03 -6.61
N ASP A 20 12.72 -1.01 -7.64
CA ASP A 20 13.93 -1.84 -7.71
C ASP A 20 14.94 -1.50 -6.61
N THR A 21 15.01 -0.22 -6.24
CA THR A 21 15.86 0.25 -5.16
C THR A 21 15.37 -0.23 -3.80
N ILE A 22 14.06 -0.15 -3.52
CA ILE A 22 13.52 -0.61 -2.24
C ILE A 22 13.55 -2.15 -2.12
N GLN A 23 13.41 -2.90 -3.21
CA GLN A 23 13.57 -4.36 -3.18
C GLN A 23 15.00 -4.76 -2.81
N ARG A 24 16.02 -4.05 -3.32
CA ARG A 24 17.41 -4.24 -2.90
C ARG A 24 17.61 -3.87 -1.43
N ALA A 25 17.02 -2.77 -0.96
CA ALA A 25 17.07 -2.38 0.44
C ALA A 25 16.47 -3.45 1.36
N LEU A 26 15.34 -4.07 0.95
CA LEU A 26 14.69 -5.15 1.67
C LEU A 26 15.57 -6.41 1.77
N GLN A 27 16.34 -6.72 0.73
CA GLN A 27 17.31 -7.83 0.75
C GLN A 27 18.49 -7.55 1.68
N CYS A 28 18.91 -6.30 1.79
CA CYS A 28 20.00 -5.89 2.68
C CYS A 28 19.57 -5.83 4.15
N ASP A 29 18.40 -5.24 4.44
CA ASP A 29 17.88 -5.08 5.79
C ASP A 29 16.34 -5.09 5.81
N ALA A 30 15.77 -6.25 6.10
CA ALA A 30 14.34 -6.43 6.33
C ALA A 30 13.91 -6.14 7.78
N SER A 31 14.81 -5.68 8.66
CA SER A 31 14.51 -5.37 10.06
C SER A 31 14.15 -3.90 10.29
N HIS A 32 14.33 -3.04 9.29
CA HIS A 32 14.03 -1.62 9.42
C HIS A 32 12.61 -1.29 8.94
N PHE A 33 11.78 -0.71 9.82
CA PHE A 33 10.36 -0.42 9.54
C PHE A 33 10.15 0.42 8.27
N ALA A 34 11.02 1.42 8.06
CA ALA A 34 10.90 2.32 6.91
C ALA A 34 11.07 1.59 5.57
N VAL A 35 11.86 0.51 5.52
CA VAL A 35 12.03 -0.29 4.30
C VAL A 35 10.70 -0.94 3.95
N HIS A 36 10.03 -1.55 4.93
CA HIS A 36 8.70 -2.12 4.74
C HIS A 36 7.64 -1.06 4.40
N LYS A 37 7.65 0.10 5.06
CA LYS A 37 6.76 1.22 4.75
C LYS A 37 6.88 1.63 3.29
N TRP A 38 8.09 1.93 2.82
CA TRP A 38 8.33 2.34 1.43
C TRP A 38 8.12 1.21 0.43
N CYS A 39 8.42 -0.06 0.78
CA CYS A 39 8.06 -1.21 -0.03
C CYS A 39 6.55 -1.24 -0.31
N SER A 40 5.72 -1.01 0.70
CA SER A 40 4.26 -1.03 0.52
C SER A 40 3.78 0.08 -0.42
N VAL A 41 4.32 1.30 -0.29
CA VAL A 41 3.98 2.45 -1.15
C VAL A 41 4.39 2.19 -2.60
N LEU A 42 5.65 1.77 -2.80
CA LEU A 42 6.21 1.59 -4.14
C LEU A 42 5.65 0.36 -4.85
N LEU A 43 5.29 -0.68 -4.10
CA LEU A 43 4.60 -1.85 -4.65
C LEU A 43 3.20 -1.48 -5.16
N ASP A 44 2.41 -0.74 -4.37
CA ASP A 44 1.08 -0.28 -4.83
C ASP A 44 1.19 0.68 -6.02
N ALA A 45 2.15 1.62 -5.99
CA ALA A 45 2.38 2.57 -7.07
C ALA A 45 2.81 1.88 -8.37
N ARG A 46 3.73 0.91 -8.30
CA ARG A 46 4.14 0.12 -9.46
C ARG A 46 2.98 -0.71 -10.00
N ALA A 47 2.26 -1.41 -9.13
CA ALA A 47 1.12 -2.22 -9.55
C ALA A 47 0.00 -1.36 -10.17
N ALA A 48 -0.19 -0.12 -9.70
CA ALA A 48 -1.10 0.84 -10.32
C ALA A 48 -0.66 1.27 -11.73
N CYS A 49 0.65 1.35 -12.00
CA CYS A 49 1.18 1.59 -13.34
C CYS A 49 0.94 0.39 -14.28
N GLU A 50 0.97 -0.83 -13.75
CA GLU A 50 0.75 -2.08 -14.49
C GLU A 50 -0.76 -2.35 -14.71
N GLY A 51 -1.62 -1.86 -13.83
CA GLY A 51 -3.07 -1.80 -14.01
C GLY A 51 -3.87 -2.34 -12.82
N VAL A 52 -5.20 -2.15 -12.87
CA VAL A 52 -6.10 -2.52 -11.76
C VAL A 52 -6.00 -4.00 -11.34
N THR A 53 -5.80 -4.88 -12.32
CA THR A 53 -5.66 -6.32 -12.10
C THR A 53 -4.43 -6.64 -11.26
N GLU A 54 -3.28 -6.05 -11.60
CA GLU A 54 -2.04 -6.28 -10.87
C GLU A 54 -2.09 -5.59 -9.49
N ARG A 55 -2.69 -4.40 -9.40
CA ARG A 55 -2.94 -3.75 -8.12
C ARG A 55 -3.75 -4.63 -7.17
N ILE A 56 -4.78 -5.31 -7.67
CA ILE A 56 -5.58 -6.27 -6.89
C ILE A 56 -4.76 -7.48 -6.47
N ASN A 57 -3.95 -8.04 -7.38
CA ASN A 57 -3.05 -9.15 -7.09
C ASN A 57 -2.06 -8.82 -5.95
N GLN A 58 -1.60 -7.57 -5.86
CA GLN A 58 -0.64 -7.13 -4.85
C GLN A 58 -1.25 -6.67 -3.51
N LEU A 59 -2.58 -6.60 -3.36
CA LEU A 59 -3.25 -6.06 -2.15
C LEU A 59 -2.76 -6.68 -0.85
N VAL A 60 -2.57 -8.01 -0.82
CA VAL A 60 -2.13 -8.74 0.37
C VAL A 60 -0.65 -8.48 0.67
N ASN A 61 0.19 -8.40 -0.36
CA ASN A 61 1.62 -8.11 -0.20
C ASN A 61 1.84 -6.70 0.35
N VAL A 62 1.10 -5.72 -0.19
CA VAL A 62 1.09 -4.34 0.30
C VAL A 62 0.68 -4.29 1.78
N LYS A 63 -0.39 -4.99 2.17
CA LYS A 63 -0.82 -5.10 3.57
C LYS A 63 0.26 -5.72 4.47
N ASN A 64 0.89 -6.82 4.02
CA ASN A 64 1.91 -7.52 4.79
C ASN A 64 3.12 -6.63 5.08
N HIS A 65 3.54 -5.81 4.11
CA HIS A 65 4.59 -4.82 4.33
C HIS A 65 4.17 -3.77 5.35
N MET A 66 2.95 -3.22 5.27
CA MET A 66 2.47 -2.26 6.28
C MET A 66 2.39 -2.87 7.69
N LEU A 67 1.88 -4.11 7.82
CA LEU A 67 1.83 -4.82 9.10
C LEU A 67 3.22 -5.04 9.67
N LYS A 68 4.19 -5.44 8.84
CA LYS A 68 5.58 -5.63 9.29
C LYS A 68 6.22 -4.31 9.71
N ALA A 69 5.95 -3.22 8.99
CA ALA A 69 6.40 -1.89 9.40
C ALA A 69 5.84 -1.47 10.77
N ILE A 70 4.56 -1.74 11.06
CA ILE A 70 3.97 -1.47 12.38
C ILE A 70 4.53 -2.39 13.47
N GLU A 71 4.79 -3.66 13.17
CA GLU A 71 5.44 -4.58 14.10
C GLU A 71 6.83 -4.04 14.53
N LEU A 72 7.59 -3.51 13.57
CA LEU A 72 8.93 -2.97 13.80
C LEU A 72 8.91 -1.56 14.42
N ASN A 73 7.92 -0.73 14.08
CA ASN A 73 7.71 0.58 14.67
C ASN A 73 6.21 0.88 14.83
N PRO A 74 5.62 0.58 16.00
CA PRO A 74 4.20 0.83 16.25
C PRO A 74 3.87 2.33 16.42
N LYS A 75 4.88 3.21 16.44
CA LYS A 75 4.72 4.66 16.57
C LYS A 75 4.81 5.41 15.23
N ASP A 76 4.78 4.71 14.09
CA ASP A 76 4.68 5.37 12.79
C ASP A 76 3.21 5.64 12.43
N ALA A 77 2.73 6.84 12.76
CA ALA A 77 1.36 7.27 12.47
C ALA A 77 1.00 7.15 10.99
N THR A 78 1.95 7.37 10.08
CA THR A 78 1.72 7.22 8.64
C THR A 78 1.35 5.79 8.25
N THR A 79 2.08 4.77 8.71
CA THR A 79 1.79 3.38 8.34
C THR A 79 0.46 2.92 8.95
N LEU A 80 0.13 3.38 10.17
CA LEU A 80 -1.20 3.16 10.77
C LEU A 80 -2.30 3.78 9.89
N HIS A 81 -2.13 5.03 9.48
CA HIS A 81 -3.06 5.69 8.58
C HIS A 81 -3.19 4.94 7.23
N MET A 82 -2.07 4.51 6.63
CA MET A 82 -2.09 3.73 5.39
C MET A 82 -2.85 2.41 5.52
N LEU A 83 -2.75 1.70 6.65
CA LEU A 83 -3.59 0.53 6.91
C LEU A 83 -5.07 0.89 7.03
N GLY A 84 -5.40 2.03 7.65
CA GLY A 84 -6.77 2.56 7.67
C GLY A 84 -7.31 2.78 6.25
N VAL A 85 -6.51 3.42 5.38
CA VAL A 85 -6.85 3.61 3.96
C VAL A 85 -7.02 2.28 3.24
N TRP A 86 -6.17 1.29 3.52
CA TRP A 86 -6.30 -0.06 2.95
C TRP A 86 -7.63 -0.71 3.37
N CYS A 87 -7.96 -0.69 4.67
CA CYS A 87 -9.21 -1.24 5.20
C CYS A 87 -10.43 -0.57 4.58
N PHE A 88 -10.42 0.76 4.49
CA PHE A 88 -11.48 1.52 3.83
C PHE A 88 -11.62 1.11 2.35
N SER A 89 -10.51 1.06 1.62
CA SER A 89 -10.49 0.73 0.18
C SER A 89 -10.97 -0.69 -0.11
N ILE A 90 -10.67 -1.65 0.76
CA ILE A 90 -11.20 -3.02 0.65
C ILE A 90 -12.71 -3.05 0.92
N THR A 91 -13.15 -2.32 1.94
CA THR A 91 -14.58 -2.25 2.31
C THR A 91 -15.41 -1.60 1.20
N ASP A 92 -14.90 -0.51 0.62
CA ASP A 92 -15.54 0.27 -0.45
C ASP A 92 -15.22 -0.27 -1.87
N MET A 93 -14.55 -1.42 -1.97
CA MET A 93 -14.14 -1.99 -3.26
C MET A 93 -15.34 -2.24 -4.17
N PRO A 94 -15.36 -1.67 -5.39
CA PRO A 94 -16.43 -1.88 -6.37
C PRO A 94 -16.64 -3.35 -6.70
N TRP A 95 -17.89 -3.74 -6.98
CA TRP A 95 -18.25 -5.14 -7.29
C TRP A 95 -17.39 -5.77 -8.39
N TYR A 96 -17.05 -5.03 -9.46
CA TYR A 96 -16.25 -5.56 -10.56
C TYR A 96 -14.81 -5.85 -10.13
N GLN A 97 -14.22 -5.02 -9.27
CA GLN A 97 -12.90 -5.27 -8.68
C GLN A 97 -12.94 -6.49 -7.76
N ARG A 98 -14.04 -6.68 -7.02
CA ARG A 98 -14.25 -7.91 -6.23
C ARG A 98 -14.31 -9.17 -7.09
N GLN A 99 -14.83 -9.09 -8.32
CA GLN A 99 -14.79 -10.23 -9.25
C GLN A 99 -13.35 -10.54 -9.68
N ILE A 100 -12.54 -9.52 -9.98
CA ILE A 100 -11.11 -9.71 -10.29
C ILE A 100 -10.39 -10.31 -9.08
N ALA A 101 -10.68 -9.84 -7.86
CA ALA A 101 -10.05 -10.40 -6.65
C ALA A 101 -10.32 -11.92 -6.49
N ARG A 102 -11.49 -12.41 -6.93
CA ARG A 102 -11.82 -13.85 -6.89
C ARG A 102 -10.99 -14.69 -7.87
N THR A 103 -10.31 -14.09 -8.85
CA THR A 103 -9.42 -14.84 -9.76
C THR A 103 -8.05 -15.07 -9.14
N PHE A 104 -7.62 -14.20 -8.21
CA PHE A 104 -6.33 -14.30 -7.53
C PHE A 104 -6.42 -14.98 -6.16
N PHE A 105 -7.53 -14.77 -5.46
CA PHE A 105 -7.70 -15.21 -4.08
C PHE A 105 -8.84 -16.22 -3.96
N ALA A 106 -8.57 -17.36 -3.32
CA ALA A 106 -9.61 -18.31 -2.92
C ALA A 106 -10.66 -17.65 -2.02
N THR A 107 -10.22 -16.73 -1.17
CA THR A 107 -11.08 -15.82 -0.42
C THR A 107 -10.53 -14.41 -0.58
N PRO A 108 -11.24 -13.51 -1.29
CA PRO A 108 -10.81 -12.12 -1.44
C PRO A 108 -10.58 -11.46 -0.08
N PRO A 109 -9.60 -10.54 0.03
CA PRO A 109 -9.41 -9.79 1.26
C PRO A 109 -10.70 -9.04 1.61
N THR A 110 -11.07 -9.12 2.89
CA THR A 110 -12.21 -8.40 3.46
C THR A 110 -11.72 -7.48 4.57
N SER A 111 -12.47 -6.41 4.80
CA SER A 111 -12.27 -5.50 5.92
C SER A 111 -13.60 -4.81 6.24
N THR A 112 -13.62 -3.98 7.30
CA THR A 112 -14.77 -3.16 7.64
C THR A 112 -14.40 -1.69 7.85
N TYR A 113 -15.41 -0.81 7.85
CA TYR A 113 -15.21 0.60 8.18
C TYR A 113 -14.78 0.80 9.64
N GLU A 114 -15.19 -0.09 10.54
CA GLU A 114 -14.75 -0.09 11.94
C GLU A 114 -13.27 -0.42 12.06
N GLU A 115 -12.76 -1.38 11.29
CA GLU A 115 -11.31 -1.67 11.24
C GLU A 115 -10.53 -0.46 10.71
N ALA A 116 -11.04 0.18 9.64
CA ALA A 116 -10.43 1.40 9.11
C ALA A 116 -10.37 2.52 10.17
N LEU A 117 -11.50 2.77 10.85
CA LEU A 117 -11.60 3.75 11.93
C LEU A 117 -10.62 3.46 13.06
N GLN A 118 -10.49 2.21 13.48
CA GLN A 118 -9.54 1.82 14.52
C GLN A 118 -8.09 2.17 14.15
N PHE A 119 -7.69 1.94 12.90
CA PHE A 119 -6.34 2.32 12.45
C PHE A 119 -6.15 3.83 12.34
N PHE A 120 -7.17 4.57 11.88
CA PHE A 120 -7.13 6.03 11.85
C PHE A 120 -7.04 6.64 13.26
N SER A 121 -7.85 6.16 14.21
CA SER A 121 -7.77 6.61 15.61
C SER A 121 -6.41 6.31 16.23
N LYS A 122 -5.84 5.14 15.97
CA LYS A 122 -4.47 4.82 16.43
C LYS A 122 -3.42 5.75 15.85
N ALA A 123 -3.56 6.18 14.59
CA ALA A 123 -2.64 7.14 13.99
C ALA A 123 -2.68 8.49 14.75
N GLU A 124 -3.89 9.01 15.04
CA GLU A 124 -4.08 10.25 15.82
C GLU A 124 -3.64 10.12 17.29
N GLU A 125 -3.78 8.94 17.89
CA GLU A 125 -3.27 8.70 19.26
C GLU A 125 -1.74 8.72 19.32
N VAL A 126 -1.09 8.23 18.25
CA VAL A 126 0.38 8.18 18.15
C VAL A 126 0.96 9.55 17.83
N ASP A 127 0.32 10.31 16.96
CA ASP A 127 0.72 11.65 16.56
C ASP A 127 -0.53 12.55 16.45
N PRO A 128 -0.87 13.30 17.51
CA PRO A 128 -2.06 14.16 17.50
C PRO A 128 -1.93 15.28 16.45
N GLN A 129 -3.00 15.52 15.67
CA GLN A 129 -3.00 16.49 14.55
C GLN A 129 -2.10 16.04 13.38
N PHE A 130 -1.94 14.73 13.20
CA PHE A 130 -1.19 14.17 12.08
C PHE A 130 -1.82 14.54 10.72
N TYR A 131 -3.15 14.70 10.68
CA TYR A 131 -3.93 15.24 9.55
C TYR A 131 -4.77 16.46 9.95
#